data_AF-A0A371RKA8-F1
#
_entry.id   AF-A0A371RKA8-F1
#
_cell.length_a   1.000
_cell.length_b   1.000
_cell.length_c   1.000
_cell.angle_alpha   90.00
_cell.angle_beta   90.00
_cell.angle_gamma   90.00
#
_symmetry.space_group_name_H-M   'P 1'
#
loop_
_entity.id
_entity.type
_entity.pdbx_description
1 polymer ?
#
loop_
_entity_poly.entity_id
_entity_poly.type
_entity_poly.pdbx_seq_one_letter_code
_entity_poly.pdbx_strand_id
1 'polypeptide(L)' 'MSEKPSDARIRIALAQFCIAQAIEVDELLAALGIEMGNVDDGALAHLAGVLDGMNVASSRIRQHGVDNWARDI' A
#
# COMPACT_ATOMS: atom_id res chain seq x y z
N MET A 1 22.31 11.20 11.48
CA MET A 1 22.08 10.03 10.60
C MET A 1 20.58 9.87 10.45
N SER A 2 20.06 9.76 9.22
CA SER A 2 18.63 9.49 9.02
C SER A 2 18.30 8.12 9.61
N GLU A 3 17.34 8.04 10.52
CA GLU A 3 16.89 6.76 11.06
C GLU A 3 16.35 5.89 9.92
N LYS A 4 16.77 4.62 9.89
CA LYS A 4 16.22 3.64 8.95
C LYS A 4 14.69 3.59 9.17
N PRO A 5 13.88 3.74 8.11
CA PRO A 5 12.43 3.60 8.25
C PRO A 5 12.08 2.23 8.80
N SER A 6 11.07 2.15 9.66
CA SER A 6 10.53 0.86 10.11
C SER A 6 9.95 0.06 8.93
N ASP A 7 9.93 -1.26 9.03
CA ASP A 7 9.40 -2.12 7.96
C ASP A 7 7.95 -1.79 7.61
N ALA A 8 7.15 -1.36 8.60
CA ALA A 8 5.79 -0.87 8.37
C ALA A 8 5.78 0.39 7.47
N ARG A 9 6.67 1.36 7.73
CA ARG A 9 6.80 2.56 6.89
C ARG A 9 7.27 2.24 5.49
N ILE A 10 8.18 1.28 5.34
CA ILE A 10 8.64 0.82 4.02
C ILE A 10 7.45 0.23 3.25
N ARG A 11 6.68 -0.66 3.87
CA ARG A 11 5.50 -1.27 3.24
C ARG A 11 4.44 -0.25 2.83
N ILE A 12 4.20 0.78 3.65
CA ILE A 12 3.30 1.89 3.28
C ILE A 12 3.83 2.65 2.06
N ALA A 13 5.13 2.95 2.02
CA ALA A 13 5.73 3.65 0.88
C ALA A 13 5.67 2.81 -0.42
N LEU A 14 5.89 1.50 -0.33
CA LEU A 14 5.74 0.58 -1.46
C LEU A 14 4.29 0.50 -1.96
N ALA A 15 3.31 0.43 -1.05
CA ALA A 15 1.90 0.47 -1.42
C ALA A 15 1.51 1.79 -2.11
N GLN A 16 2.00 2.92 -1.60
CA GLN A 16 1.84 4.23 -2.25
C GLN A 16 2.44 4.25 -3.66
N PHE A 17 3.60 3.63 -3.85
CA PHE A 17 4.24 3.51 -5.15
C PHE A 17 3.39 2.69 -6.12
N CYS A 18 2.90 1.52 -5.70
CA CYS A 18 1.99 0.69 -6.50
C CYS A 18 0.78 1.48 -7.00
N ILE A 19 0.11 2.22 -6.10
CA ILE A 19 -1.05 3.05 -6.47
C ILE A 19 -0.64 4.17 -7.44
N ALA A 20 0.45 4.88 -7.16
CA ALA A 20 0.91 6.01 -7.97
C ALA A 20 1.31 5.59 -9.40
N GLN A 21 1.85 4.38 -9.56
CA GLN A 21 2.26 3.83 -10.85
C GLN A 21 1.21 2.92 -11.49
N ALA A 22 0.08 2.67 -10.81
CA ALA A 22 -0.95 1.73 -11.24
C ALA A 22 -0.39 0.34 -11.56
N ILE A 23 0.47 -0.18 -10.66
CA ILE A 23 1.05 -1.53 -10.76
C ILE A 23 0.63 -2.39 -9.57
N GLU A 24 0.59 -3.69 -9.80
CA GLU A 24 0.27 -4.69 -8.79
C GLU A 24 1.50 -5.08 -7.94
N VAL A 25 1.27 -5.78 -6.82
CA VAL A 25 2.34 -6.17 -5.89
C VAL A 25 3.30 -7.18 -6.51
N ASP A 26 2.80 -8.11 -7.33
CA ASP A 26 3.63 -9.07 -8.06
C ASP A 26 4.56 -8.37 -9.07
N GLU A 27 4.06 -7.37 -9.79
CA GLU A 27 4.86 -6.55 -10.71
C GLU A 27 5.96 -5.79 -9.98
N LEU A 28 5.64 -5.20 -8.81
CA LEU A 28 6.62 -4.54 -7.96
C LEU A 28 7.69 -5.53 -7.48
N LEU A 29 7.30 -6.70 -6.98
CA LEU A 29 8.23 -7.71 -6.48
C LEU A 29 9.14 -8.24 -7.60
N ALA A 30 8.57 -8.50 -8.77
CA ALA A 30 9.32 -8.90 -9.95
C ALA A 30 10.36 -7.85 -10.36
N ALA A 31 10.00 -6.55 -10.33
CA ALA A 31 10.92 -5.45 -10.61
C ALA A 31 12.07 -5.34 -9.59
N LEU A 32 11.84 -5.77 -8.35
CA LEU A 32 12.86 -5.87 -7.29
C LEU A 32 13.70 -7.16 -7.37
N GLY A 33 13.39 -8.06 -8.31
CA GLY A 33 14.05 -9.37 -8.42
C GLY A 33 13.63 -10.35 -7.31
N ILE A 34 12.44 -10.16 -6.74
CA ILE A 34 11.89 -10.99 -5.67
C ILE A 34 10.77 -11.85 -6.24
N GLU A 35 10.90 -13.16 -6.08
CA GLU A 35 9.79 -14.08 -6.37
C GLU A 35 8.75 -14.03 -5.25
N MET A 36 7.47 -13.93 -5.60
CA MET A 36 6.38 -13.81 -4.64
C MET A 36 6.37 -14.95 -3.60
N GLY A 37 6.70 -16.18 -3.99
CA GLY A 37 6.76 -17.33 -3.08
C GLY A 37 7.88 -17.27 -2.03
N ASN A 38 8.84 -16.35 -2.17
CA ASN A 38 9.93 -16.14 -1.22
C ASN A 38 9.66 -14.98 -0.25
N VAL A 39 8.52 -14.29 -0.39
CA VAL A 39 8.13 -13.21 0.51
C VAL A 39 7.42 -13.76 1.73
N ASP A 40 7.75 -13.23 2.90
CA ASP A 40 7.04 -13.52 4.14
C ASP A 40 5.54 -13.20 4.01
N ASP A 41 4.68 -14.17 4.36
CA ASP A 41 3.22 -14.05 4.27
C ASP A 41 2.70 -12.85 5.09
N GLY A 42 3.32 -12.56 6.24
CA GLY A 42 2.97 -11.41 7.07
C GLY A 42 3.29 -10.07 6.38
N ALA A 43 4.42 -10.00 5.69
CA ALA A 43 4.79 -8.84 4.89
C ALA A 43 3.85 -8.62 3.70
N LEU A 44 3.49 -9.69 2.98
CA LEU A 44 2.51 -9.66 1.89
C LEU A 44 1.13 -9.23 2.39
N ALA A 45 0.64 -9.84 3.48
CA ALA A 45 -0.66 -9.52 4.06
C ALA A 45 -0.72 -8.05 4.52
N HIS A 46 0.35 -7.53 5.13
CA HIS A 46 0.41 -6.12 5.52
C HIS A 46 0.39 -5.18 4.30
N LEU A 47 1.16 -5.48 3.25
CA LEU A 47 1.13 -4.72 1.99
C LEU A 47 -0.26 -4.72 1.35
N ALA A 48 -0.88 -5.89 1.22
CA ALA A 48 -2.21 -6.05 0.66
C ALA A 48 -3.28 -5.30 1.48
N GLY A 49 -3.22 -5.37 2.80
CA GLY A 49 -4.14 -4.65 3.68
C GLY A 49 -4.02 -3.12 3.56
N VAL A 50 -2.80 -2.59 3.38
CA VAL A 50 -2.60 -1.15 3.12
C VAL A 50 -3.19 -0.75 1.77
N LEU A 51 -2.94 -1.53 0.72
CA LEU A 51 -3.49 -1.27 -0.63
C LEU A 51 -5.03 -1.28 -0.63
N ASP A 52 -5.63 -2.29 -0.02
CA ASP A 52 -7.09 -2.39 0.09
C ASP A 52 -7.67 -1.19 0.87
N GLY A 53 -7.07 -0.86 2.02
CA GLY A 53 -7.46 0.31 2.80
C GLY A 53 -7.38 1.63 2.01
N MET A 54 -6.34 1.80 1.20
CA MET A 54 -6.16 2.97 0.35
C MET A 54 -7.18 3.02 -0.80
N ASN A 55 -7.52 1.87 -1.38
CA ASN A 55 -8.56 1.77 -2.41
C ASN A 55 -9.94 2.09 -1.84
N VAL A 56 -10.27 1.57 -0.66
CA VAL A 56 -11.50 1.90 0.08
C VAL A 56 -11.57 3.39 0.40
N ALA A 57 -10.50 3.97 0.96
CA ALA A 57 -10.43 5.39 1.26
C ALA A 57 -10.62 6.24 0.00
N SER A 58 -9.90 5.91 -1.08
CA SER A 58 -10.00 6.60 -2.37
C SER A 58 -11.42 6.53 -2.95
N SER A 59 -12.08 5.39 -2.85
CA SER A 59 -13.47 5.21 -3.29
C SER A 59 -14.43 6.09 -2.48
N ARG A 60 -14.32 6.10 -1.16
CA ARG A 60 -15.16 6.93 -0.27
C ARG A 60 -14.93 8.42 -0.51
N ILE A 61 -13.68 8.84 -0.69
CA ILE A 61 -13.34 10.23 -1.04
C ILE A 61 -14.02 10.65 -2.34
N ARG A 62 -13.99 9.79 -3.37
CA ARG A 62 -14.68 10.07 -4.65
C ARG A 62 -16.20 10.17 -4.50
N GLN A 63 -16.80 9.38 -3.61
CA GLN A 63 -18.26 9.36 -3.40
C GLN A 63 -18.77 10.54 -2.57
N HIS A 64 -18.03 10.94 -1.53
CA HIS A 64 -18.51 11.90 -0.53
C HIS A 64 -17.78 13.25 -0.57
N GLY A 65 -16.64 13.33 -1.25
CA GLY A 65 -15.72 14.45 -1.19
C GLY A 65 -14.77 14.37 0.02
N VAL A 66 -13.59 14.98 -0.09
CA VAL A 66 -12.52 14.96 0.91
C VAL A 66 -12.97 15.51 2.28
N ASP A 67 -13.92 16.44 2.31
CA ASP A 67 -14.37 17.09 3.55
C ASP A 67 -15.47 16.33 4.31
N ASN A 68 -16.14 15.38 3.65
CA ASN A 68 -17.26 14.64 4.25
C ASN A 68 -16.93 13.17 4.53
N TRP A 69 -15.99 12.55 3.80
CA TRP A 69 -15.73 11.10 3.96
C TRP A 69 -15.18 10.72 5.34
N ALA A 70 -14.44 11.62 6.01
CA ALA A 70 -13.83 11.36 7.33
C ALA A 70 -14.73 11.72 8.51
N ARG A 71 -15.94 12.27 8.25
CA ARG A 71 -16.84 12.74 9.31
C ARG A 71 -17.61 11.60 10.00
N ASP A 72 -17.76 10.47 9.32
CA ASP A 72 -18.54 9.31 9.77
C ASP A 72 -17.67 8.09 10.18
N ILE A 73 -16.38 8.32 10.47
CA ILE A 73 -15.41 7.29 10.90
C ILE A 73 -15.15 7.41 12.40
#